data_AF-A0A4V6Z303-F1
#
_entry.id   AF-A0A4V6Z303-F1
#
_cell.length_a   1.000
_cell.length_b   1.000
_cell.length_c   1.000
_cell.angle_alpha   90.00
_cell.angle_beta   90.00
_cell.angle_gamma   90.00
#
_symmetry.space_group_name_H-M   'P 1'
#
loop_
_entity.id
_entity.type
_entity.pdbx_description
1 polymer ?
#
loop_
_entity_poly.entity_id
_entity_poly.type
_entity_poly.pdbx_seq_one_letter_code
_entity_poly.pdbx_strand_id
1 'polypeptide(L)' 'MKALDGVSFTLERGKTLAVVGESGCGKSTLGRLLTMIEIPTGGELYYQGKICLSRT' A
#
# COMPACT_ATOMS: atom_id res chain seq x y z
N MET A 1 -2.57 -8.13 -15.48
CA MET A 1 -1.29 -7.74 -14.84
C MET A 1 -1.60 -7.17 -13.46
N LYS A 2 -0.93 -7.64 -12.39
CA LYS A 2 -1.10 -7.10 -11.03
C LYS A 2 0.10 -6.21 -10.69
N ALA A 3 -0.14 -4.97 -10.28
CA ALA A 3 0.94 -4.03 -9.93
C ALA A 3 1.57 -4.32 -8.56
N LEU A 4 0.81 -4.96 -7.67
CA LEU A 4 1.26 -5.49 -6.38
C LEU A 4 0.69 -6.91 -6.24
N ASP A 5 1.45 -7.80 -5.61
CA ASP A 5 1.03 -9.17 -5.37
C ASP A 5 1.25 -9.55 -3.91
N GLY A 6 0.17 -9.64 -3.14
CA GLY A 6 0.20 -10.11 -1.74
C GLY A 6 1.04 -9.28 -0.77
N VAL A 7 1.22 -7.97 -1.00
CA VAL A 7 2.04 -7.12 -0.12
C VAL A 7 1.30 -6.85 1.19
N SER A 8 1.95 -7.13 2.32
CA SER A 8 1.42 -6.88 3.67
C SER A 8 2.53 -6.40 4.61
N PHE A 9 2.30 -5.26 5.27
CA PHE A 9 3.23 -4.71 6.26
C PHE A 9 2.48 -3.78 7.23
N THR A 10 3.12 -3.44 8.34
CA THR A 10 2.68 -2.40 9.27
C THR A 10 3.79 -1.37 9.42
N LEU A 11 3.44 -0.08 9.35
CA LEU A 11 4.38 1.01 9.59
C LEU A 11 4.07 1.66 10.94
N GLU A 12 4.96 1.48 11.90
CA GLU A 12 4.84 2.07 13.23
C GLU A 12 5.12 3.57 13.23
N ARG A 13 4.54 4.27 14.19
CA ARG A 13 4.77 5.71 14.38
C ARG A 13 6.26 5.99 14.62
N GLY A 14 6.79 6.98 13.90
CA GLY A 14 8.19 7.39 14.02
C GLY A 14 9.18 6.49 13.26
N LYS A 15 8.69 5.52 12.49
CA LYS A 15 9.50 4.72 11.57
C LYS A 15 9.36 5.25 10.14
N THR A 16 10.39 5.01 9.35
CA THR A 16 10.42 5.32 7.91
C THR A 16 10.41 4.03 7.11
N LEU A 17 9.50 3.92 6.14
CA LEU A 17 9.49 2.82 5.18
C LEU A 17 10.17 3.26 3.88
N ALA A 18 11.21 2.53 3.47
CA ALA A 18 11.83 2.70 2.15
C ALA A 18 11.30 1.61 1.20
N VAL A 19 10.81 2.00 0.03
CA VAL A 19 10.33 1.08 -1.01
C VAL A 19 11.29 1.15 -2.20
N VAL A 20 12.00 0.06 -2.47
CA VAL A 20 13.06 -0.02 -3.50
C VAL A 20 12.79 -1.15 -4.50
N GLY A 21 13.34 -1.03 -5.70
CA GLY A 21 13.19 -2.03 -6.77
C GLY A 21 13.29 -1.42 -8.17
N GLU A 22 13.31 -2.25 -9.20
CA GLU A 22 13.43 -1.85 -10.61
C GLU A 22 12.25 -1.00 -11.12
N SER A 23 12.45 -0.25 -12.19
CA SER A 23 11.36 0.49 -12.84
C SER A 23 10.20 -0.45 -13.19
N GLY A 24 8.97 -0.04 -12.89
CA GLY A 24 7.78 -0.85 -13.16
C GLY A 24 7.39 -1.88 -12.09
N CYS A 25 8.18 -2.09 -11.03
CA CYS A 25 7.89 -3.10 -10.00
C CYS A 25 6.74 -2.74 -9.02
N GLY A 26 6.01 -1.63 -9.24
CA GLY A 26 4.85 -1.27 -8.42
C GLY A 26 5.06 -0.24 -7.30
N LYS A 27 6.26 0.32 -7.12
CA LYS A 27 6.56 1.30 -6.04
C LYS A 27 5.61 2.50 -6.02
N SER A 28 5.42 3.15 -7.15
CA SER A 28 4.53 4.32 -7.25
C SER A 28 3.06 3.95 -7.06
N THR A 29 2.66 2.74 -7.47
CA THR A 29 1.30 2.23 -7.21
C THR A 29 1.09 2.02 -5.72
N LEU A 30 2.04 1.41 -5.01
CA LEU A 30 1.98 1.30 -3.55
C LEU A 30 1.88 2.67 -2.89
N GLY A 31 2.68 3.65 -3.32
CA GLY A 31 2.61 5.02 -2.82
C GLY A 31 1.22 5.65 -2.98
N ARG A 32 0.59 5.51 -4.17
CA ARG A 32 -0.76 6.03 -4.43
C ARG A 32 -1.85 5.34 -3.63
N LEU A 33 -1.71 4.05 -3.34
CA LEU A 33 -2.63 3.33 -2.44
C LEU A 33 -2.49 3.82 -0.99
N LEU A 34 -1.25 4.01 -0.51
CA LEU A 34 -0.99 4.52 0.84
C LEU A 34 -1.50 5.95 1.05
N THR A 35 -1.45 6.78 0.01
CA THR A 35 -1.99 8.15 0.04
C THR A 35 -3.47 8.24 -0.36
N MET A 36 -4.14 7.11 -0.55
CA MET A 36 -5.56 7.00 -0.92
C MET A 36 -5.93 7.73 -2.23
N ILE A 37 -4.97 7.92 -3.13
CA ILE A 37 -5.20 8.46 -4.49
C ILE A 37 -5.87 7.41 -5.38
N GLU A 38 -5.53 6.13 -5.16
CA GLU A 38 -6.12 4.98 -5.86
C GLU A 38 -6.85 4.06 -4.86
N ILE A 39 -7.87 3.36 -5.36
CA ILE A 39 -8.61 2.35 -4.58
C ILE A 39 -7.96 0.98 -4.84
N PRO A 40 -7.63 0.18 -3.81
CA PRO A 40 -7.06 -1.15 -4.01
C PRO A 40 -8.02 -2.03 -4.80
N THR A 41 -7.48 -2.95 -5.60
CA THR A 41 -8.28 -4.00 -6.28
C THR A 41 -8.67 -5.13 -5.33
N GLY A 42 -7.97 -5.26 -4.21
CA GLY A 42 -8.26 -6.22 -3.14
C GLY A 42 -7.42 -5.91 -1.89
N GLY A 43 -7.89 -6.36 -0.73
CA GLY A 43 -7.24 -6.16 0.56
C GLY A 43 -7.70 -4.91 1.29
N GLU A 44 -6.98 -4.58 2.37
CA GLU A 44 -7.41 -3.60 3.36
C GLU A 44 -6.25 -2.67 3.76
N LEU A 45 -6.58 -1.41 4.01
CA LEU A 45 -5.65 -0.41 4.53
C LEU A 45 -6.22 0.17 5.82
N TYR A 46 -5.42 0.10 6.88
CA TYR A 46 -5.74 0.62 8.20
C TYR A 46 -4.87 1.82 8.54
N TYR A 47 -5.48 2.87 9.08
CA TYR A 47 -4.77 4.00 9.67
C TYR A 47 -5.23 4.18 11.12
N GLN A 48 -4.29 4.14 12.06
CA GLN A 48 -4.56 4.23 13.50
C GLN A 48 -5.62 3.22 13.98
N GLY A 49 -5.55 1.98 13.47
CA GLY A 49 -6.48 0.89 13.82
C GLY A 49 -7.86 1.01 13.20
N LYS A 50 -8.13 2.05 12.39
CA LYS A 50 -9.39 2.21 11.66
C LYS A 50 -9.20 1.84 10.20
N ILE A 51 -10.16 1.12 9.64
CA ILE A 51 -10.14 0.81 8.20
C ILE A 51 -10.41 2.09 7.40
N CYS A 52 -9.59 2.34 6.38
CA CYS A 52 -9.71 3.49 5.50
C CYS A 52 -10.08 3.09 4.08
N LEU A 53 -9.53 1.98 3.59
CA LEU A 53 -9.87 1.39 2.30
C LEU A 53 -10.02 -0.12 2.48
N SER A 54 -11.01 -0.71 1.81
CA SER A 54 -11.23 -2.16 1.79
C SER A 54 -11.85 -2.56 0.46
N ARG A 55 -11.39 -3.68 -0.09
CA ARG A 55 -12.03 -4.33 -1.24
C ARG A 55 -11.84 -5.84 -1.13
N THR A 56 -12.94 -6.58 -1.15
CA THR A 56 -13.00 -8.05 -1.19
C THR A 56 -13.00 -8.57 -2.61
#